data_AF-J3LPZ1-F1
#
_entry.id   AF-J3LPZ1-F1
#
_cell.length_a   1.000
_cell.length_b   1.000
_cell.length_c   1.000
_cell.angle_alpha   90.00
_cell.angle_beta   90.00
_cell.angle_gamma   90.00
#
_symmetry.space_group_name_H-M   'P 1'
#
loop_
_entity.id
_entity.type
_entity.pdbx_description
1 polymer ?
#
loop_
_entity_poly.entity_id
_entity_poly.type
_entity_poly.pdbx_seq_one_letter_code
_entity_poly.pdbx_strand_id
1 'polypeptide(L)'
;QTEEESSNWQDNDLEKNRWTSIPNGIRCYVDASWVDNHAGLGVFFHMPSTHNALFIRAYSLRAQSTLQAELLALQLAIEIAHTLGLTNTIFLTDNEIIANT
;
A
#
# COMPACT_ATOMS: atom_id res chain seq x y z
N GLN A 1 -51.64 -17.41 6.46
CA GLN A 1 -50.39 -17.41 5.68
C GLN A 1 -50.12 -15.98 5.29
N THR A 2 -49.17 -15.33 5.98
CA THR A 2 -48.22 -14.32 5.48
C THR A 2 -47.61 -13.63 6.71
N GLU A 3 -46.48 -14.15 7.18
CA GLU A 3 -45.49 -13.40 7.94
C GLU A 3 -44.20 -13.50 7.10
N GLU A 4 -43.92 -12.43 6.36
CA GLU A 4 -42.66 -12.25 5.64
C GLU A 4 -41.60 -11.75 6.64
N GLU A 5 -40.85 -12.68 7.24
CA GLU A 5 -39.61 -12.35 7.92
C GLU A 5 -38.51 -12.11 6.87
N SER A 6 -38.45 -10.87 6.38
CA SER A 6 -37.29 -10.38 5.63
C SER A 6 -36.13 -10.17 6.60
N SER A 7 -35.25 -11.18 6.68
CA SER A 7 -33.98 -11.11 7.40
C SER A 7 -33.03 -10.14 6.70
N ASN A 8 -33.11 -8.87 7.10
CA ASN A 8 -32.20 -7.82 6.68
C ASN A 8 -30.91 -7.93 7.50
N TRP A 9 -30.03 -8.87 7.15
CA TRP A 9 -28.67 -8.91 7.67
C TRP A 9 -27.89 -7.77 7.02
N GLN A 10 -27.61 -6.76 7.84
CA GLN A 10 -26.96 -5.52 7.48
C GLN A 10 -25.54 -5.76 6.95
N ASP A 11 -25.34 -5.54 5.65
CA ASP A 11 -24.06 -5.43 4.94
C ASP A 11 -23.24 -4.17 5.33
N ASN A 12 -23.59 -3.51 6.44
CA ASN A 12 -23.18 -2.13 6.75
C ASN A 12 -21.78 -1.97 7.37
N ASP A 13 -21.06 -3.05 7.63
CA ASP A 13 -19.74 -2.98 8.27
C ASP A 13 -18.56 -3.14 7.30
N LEU A 14 -18.79 -3.51 6.03
CA LEU A 14 -17.74 -3.58 5.00
C LEU A 14 -17.46 -2.23 4.30
N GLU A 15 -18.37 -1.26 4.40
CA GLU A 15 -18.21 0.05 3.72
C GLU A 15 -17.46 1.09 4.55
N LYS A 16 -17.35 0.94 5.87
CA LYS A 16 -16.85 2.00 6.77
C LYS A 16 -15.37 2.37 6.58
N ASN A 17 -14.56 1.52 5.95
CA ASN A 17 -13.11 1.72 5.82
C ASN A 17 -12.63 1.97 4.38
N ARG A 18 -13.53 2.07 3.39
CA ARG A 18 -13.12 2.36 2.01
C ARG A 18 -12.89 3.85 1.85
N TRP A 19 -11.64 4.26 1.69
CA TRP A 19 -11.31 5.63 1.32
C TRP A 19 -11.97 5.93 -0.03
N THR A 20 -12.96 6.83 -0.04
CA THR A 20 -13.69 7.23 -1.26
C THR A 20 -12.80 8.01 -2.24
N SER A 21 -11.66 8.51 -1.75
CA SER A 21 -10.60 9.11 -2.55
C SER A 21 -9.26 9.04 -1.82
N ILE A 22 -8.15 9.03 -2.57
CA ILE A 22 -6.80 9.14 -2.01
C ILE A 22 -6.56 10.62 -1.64
N PRO A 23 -6.12 10.94 -0.41
CA PRO A 23 -5.81 12.30 0.01
C PRO A 23 -4.82 12.99 -0.91
N ASN A 24 -4.88 14.33 -0.89
CA ASN A 24 -3.94 15.16 -1.60
C ASN A 24 -2.54 15.02 -1.01
N GLY A 25 -1.55 14.78 -1.87
CA GLY A 25 -0.16 14.65 -1.50
C GLY A 25 0.63 13.84 -2.53
N ILE A 26 1.88 13.53 -2.18
CA ILE A 26 2.71 12.62 -2.97
C ILE A 26 2.16 11.21 -2.78
N ARG A 27 1.95 10.49 -3.86
CA ARG A 27 1.46 9.11 -3.80
C ARG A 27 2.64 8.18 -3.97
N CYS A 28 2.89 7.35 -2.97
CA CYS A 28 3.96 6.36 -3.00
C CYS A 28 3.35 4.97 -3.04
N TYR A 29 3.46 4.29 -4.17
CA TYR A 29 3.01 2.92 -4.34
C TYR A 29 4.18 1.99 -4.05
N VAL A 30 3.94 0.97 -3.23
CA VAL A 30 4.93 -0.05 -2.89
C VAL A 30 4.37 -1.43 -3.24
N ASP A 31 5.26 -2.28 -3.74
CA ASP A 31 4.96 -3.66 -4.10
C ASP A 31 6.23 -4.50 -3.93
N ALA A 32 6.06 -5.79 -3.64
CA ALA A 32 7.15 -6.73 -3.57
C ALA A 32 6.87 -8.01 -4.36
N SER A 33 7.90 -8.50 -5.02
CA SER A 33 7.92 -9.82 -5.66
C SER A 33 8.86 -10.75 -4.90
N TRP A 34 8.57 -12.05 -4.94
CA TRP A 34 9.35 -13.05 -4.22
C TRP A 34 9.59 -14.29 -5.09
N VAL A 35 10.86 -14.67 -5.28
CA VAL A 35 11.27 -15.90 -5.97
C VAL A 35 12.52 -16.46 -5.30
N ASP A 36 12.52 -17.76 -4.94
CA ASP A 36 13.70 -18.48 -4.44
C ASP A 36 14.52 -17.74 -3.35
N ASN A 37 13.87 -17.20 -2.32
CA ASN A 37 14.50 -16.39 -1.26
C ASN A 37 15.11 -15.05 -1.70
N HIS A 38 14.74 -14.57 -2.89
CA HIS A 38 15.07 -13.25 -3.39
C HIS A 38 13.81 -12.41 -3.44
N ALA A 39 13.84 -11.27 -2.76
CA ALA A 39 12.78 -10.28 -2.83
C ALA A 39 13.14 -9.21 -3.86
N GLY A 40 12.27 -8.97 -4.84
CA GLY A 40 12.30 -7.76 -5.66
C GLY A 40 11.41 -6.70 -5.03
N LEU A 41 11.91 -5.48 -4.87
CA LEU A 41 11.19 -4.38 -4.23
C LEU A 41 10.90 -3.29 -5.28
N GLY A 42 9.62 -2.93 -5.41
CA GLY A 42 9.16 -1.85 -6.28
C GLY A 42 8.65 -0.67 -5.47
N VAL A 43 9.13 0.53 -5.79
CA VAL A 43 8.64 1.78 -5.20
C VAL A 43 8.39 2.79 -6.31
N PHE A 44 7.21 3.40 -6.32
CA PHE A 44 6.82 4.40 -7.29
C PHE A 44 6.23 5.63 -6.61
N PHE A 45 6.93 6.76 -6.70
CA PHE A 45 6.40 8.05 -6.27
C PHE A 45 5.79 8.77 -7.47
N HIS A 46 4.56 9.26 -7.30
CA HIS A 46 3.90 10.19 -8.19
C HIS A 46 3.64 11.50 -7.43
N MET A 47 4.09 12.62 -8.00
CA MET A 47 3.92 13.98 -7.47
C MET A 47 2.90 14.73 -8.34
N PRO A 48 1.58 14.68 -8.01
CA PRO A 48 0.55 15.21 -8.90
C PRO A 48 0.68 16.71 -9.17
N SER A 49 1.23 17.48 -8.23
CA SER A 49 1.40 18.93 -8.36
C SER A 49 2.41 19.34 -9.43
N THR A 50 3.43 18.51 -9.68
CA THR A 50 4.49 18.80 -10.66
C THR A 50 4.46 17.86 -11.85
N HIS A 51 3.54 16.89 -11.86
CA HIS A 51 3.50 15.78 -12.82
C HIS A 51 4.81 14.98 -12.92
N ASN A 52 5.63 15.01 -11.86
CA ASN A 52 6.86 14.23 -11.81
C ASN A 52 6.60 12.85 -11.23
N ALA A 53 7.44 11.90 -11.60
CA ALA A 53 7.44 10.57 -11.02
C ALA A 53 8.87 10.08 -10.76
N LEU A 54 9.02 9.24 -9.75
CA LEU A 54 10.26 8.55 -9.41
C LEU A 54 9.96 7.05 -9.29
N PHE A 55 10.70 6.24 -10.06
CA PHE A 55 10.61 4.80 -10.02
C PHE A 55 11.90 4.21 -9.44
N ILE A 56 11.75 3.37 -8.42
CA ILE A 56 12.87 2.67 -7.79
C ILE A 56 12.60 1.18 -7.87
N ARG A 57 13.61 0.45 -8.33
CA ARG A 57 13.66 -1.00 -8.31
C ARG A 57 14.87 -1.42 -7.49
N ALA A 58 14.63 -2.22 -6.47
CA ALA A 58 15.67 -2.78 -5.62
C ALA A 58 15.45 -4.28 -5.44
N TYR A 59 16.40 -4.94 -4.77
CA TYR A 59 16.25 -6.33 -4.35
C TYR A 59 16.79 -6.50 -2.93
N SER A 60 16.28 -7.51 -2.22
CA SER A 60 16.73 -7.87 -0.88
C SER A 60 16.97 -9.37 -0.78
N LEU A 61 18.09 -9.72 -0.16
CA LEU A 61 18.44 -11.09 0.25
C LEU A 61 18.07 -11.37 1.72
N ARG A 62 17.53 -10.35 2.42
CA ARG A 62 17.27 -10.40 3.86
C ARG A 62 15.85 -10.79 4.20
N ALA A 63 14.95 -10.61 3.25
CA ALA A 63 13.57 -10.99 3.40
C ALA A 63 13.49 -12.52 3.54
N GLN A 64 12.63 -13.05 4.41
CA GLN A 64 12.43 -14.49 4.66
C GLN A 64 11.00 -14.95 4.33
N SER A 65 10.13 -14.03 3.97
CA SER A 65 8.75 -14.28 3.55
C SER A 65 8.26 -13.18 2.62
N THR A 66 7.16 -13.43 1.92
CA THR A 66 6.47 -12.42 1.10
C THR A 66 6.10 -11.19 1.91
N LEU A 67 5.49 -11.36 3.09
CA LEU A 67 5.14 -10.25 3.98
C LEU A 67 6.37 -9.43 4.41
N GLN A 68 7.51 -10.07 4.69
CA GLN A 68 8.74 -9.33 4.99
C GLN A 68 9.26 -8.55 3.78
N ALA A 69 9.11 -9.08 2.56
CA ALA A 69 9.50 -8.36 1.36
C ALA A 69 8.65 -7.09 1.16
N GLU A 70 7.34 -7.19 1.37
CA GLU A 70 6.42 -6.05 1.34
C GLU A 70 6.79 -4.98 2.38
N LEU A 71 7.07 -5.40 3.63
CA LEU A 71 7.53 -4.49 4.68
C LEU A 71 8.86 -3.81 4.34
N LEU A 72 9.78 -4.53 3.68
CA LEU A 72 11.04 -3.97 3.23
C LEU A 72 10.87 -2.98 2.07
N ALA A 73 9.93 -3.23 1.14
CA ALA A 73 9.58 -2.27 0.10
C ALA A 73 9.01 -0.97 0.71
N LEU A 74 8.12 -1.10 1.71
CA LEU A 74 7.60 0.04 2.46
C LEU A 74 8.69 0.79 3.24
N GLN A 75 9.56 0.07 3.96
CA GLN A 75 10.67 0.67 4.68
C GLN A 75 11.59 1.46 3.73
N LEU A 76 11.97 0.86 2.61
CA LEU A 76 12.78 1.52 1.58
C LEU A 76 12.11 2.80 1.08
N ALA A 77 10.80 2.76 0.82
CA ALA A 77 10.04 3.91 0.39
C ALA A 77 10.06 5.05 1.44
N ILE A 78 9.87 4.72 2.73
CA ILE A 78 9.93 5.71 3.82
C ILE A 78 11.32 6.34 3.89
N GLU A 79 12.38 5.53 3.80
CA GLU A 79 13.77 6.02 3.83
C GLU A 79 14.08 6.94 2.64
N ILE A 80 13.60 6.60 1.43
CA ILE A 80 13.74 7.44 0.23
C ILE A 80 12.98 8.76 0.42
N ALA A 81 11.72 8.70 0.86
CA ALA A 81 10.90 9.88 1.09
C ALA A 81 11.56 10.83 2.09
N HIS A 82 12.07 10.28 3.20
CA HIS A 82 12.81 11.03 4.21
C HIS A 82 14.09 11.65 3.64
N THR A 83 14.90 10.86 2.92
CA THR A 83 16.19 11.31 2.35
C THR A 83 16.01 12.43 1.32
N LEU A 84 14.93 12.38 0.54
CA LEU A 84 14.61 13.38 -0.48
C LEU A 84 13.77 14.55 0.07
N GLY A 85 13.38 14.53 1.34
CA GLY A 85 12.53 15.56 1.94
C GLY A 85 11.11 15.60 1.38
N LEU A 86 10.59 14.46 0.90
CA LEU A 86 9.23 14.33 0.38
C LEU A 86 8.20 14.35 1.53
N THR A 87 7.63 15.52 1.78
CA THR A 87 6.59 15.71 2.80
C THR A 87 5.20 15.38 2.26
N ASN A 88 4.26 15.06 3.16
CA ASN A 88 2.89 14.71 2.82
C ASN A 88 2.81 13.55 1.80
N THR A 89 3.59 12.49 2.05
CA THR A 89 3.60 11.26 1.26
C THR A 89 2.55 10.30 1.81
N ILE A 90 1.64 9.85 0.95
CA ILE A 90 0.67 8.79 1.20
C ILE A 90 1.26 7.49 0.67
N PHE A 91 1.59 6.57 1.57
CA PHE A 91 2.06 5.23 1.21
C PHE A 91 0.88 4.32 0.92
N LEU A 92 0.93 3.61 -0.20
CA LEU A 92 -0.15 2.82 -0.76
C LEU A 92 0.38 1.42 -1.07
N THR A 93 -0.31 0.40 -0.57
CA THR A 93 -0.01 -1.02 -0.79
C THR A 93 -1.31 -1.77 -1.01
N ASP A 94 -1.27 -2.86 -1.78
CA ASP A 94 -2.34 -3.83 -1.92
C ASP A 94 -2.28 -4.95 -0.86
N ASN A 95 -1.22 -4.97 -0.03
CA ASN A 95 -1.11 -5.90 1.09
C ASN A 95 -2.00 -5.46 2.27
N GLU A 96 -3.11 -6.15 2.47
CA GLU A 96 -4.11 -5.84 3.50
C GLU A 96 -3.54 -5.80 4.93
N ILE A 97 -2.58 -6.67 5.25
CA ILE A 97 -1.97 -6.73 6.59
C ILE A 97 -1.22 -5.43 6.86
N ILE A 98 -0.41 -4.99 5.90
CA ILE A 98 0.37 -3.75 6.02
C ILE A 98 -0.54 -2.53 5.96
N ALA A 99 -1.53 -2.52 5.08
CA ALA A 99 -2.48 -1.41 4.96
C ALA A 99 -3.29 -1.15 6.25
N ASN A 100 -3.51 -2.18 7.07
CA ASN A 100 -4.23 -2.10 8.34
C ASN A 100 -3.33 -1.94 9.57
N THR A 101 -2.01 -1.74 9.39
CA THR A 101 -1.05 -1.49 10.48
C THR A 101 -0.95 0.00 10.81
#